data_AF-A0A380BP80-F1
#
_entry.id   AF-A0A380BP80-F1
#
_cell.length_a   1.000
_cell.length_b   1.000
_cell.length_c   1.000
_cell.angle_alpha   90.00
_cell.angle_beta   90.00
_cell.angle_gamma   90.00
#
_symmetry.space_group_name_H-M   'P 1'
#
loop_
_entity.id
_entity.type
_entity.pdbx_description
1 polymer ?
#
loop_
_entity_poly.entity_id
_entity_poly.type
_entity_poly.pdbx_seq_one_letter_code
_entity_poly.pdbx_strand_id
1 'polypeptide(L)'
;MKPSFFDDELPNVCVQLANKGLRVIVAGLDMDFKGKPFGPIPALMAVAEHVTKVHAVCVRCGAPANYSYRLTDNDKQVLLGEKESYEPRCRSCYYNLD
;
A
#
# COMPACT_ATOMS: atom_id res chain seq x y z
N MET A 1 11.08 -6.93 -0.55
CA MET A 1 10.29 -7.43 0.60
C MET A 1 8.87 -6.93 0.48
N LYS A 2 7.84 -7.73 0.85
CA LYS A 2 6.46 -7.23 1.03
C LYS A 2 6.33 -6.69 2.47
N PRO A 3 6.67 -5.42 2.71
CA PRO A 3 6.94 -4.85 4.03
C PRO A 3 5.66 -4.62 4.82
N SER A 4 4.52 -4.53 4.13
CA SER A 4 3.17 -4.44 4.70
C SER A 4 2.74 -5.66 5.53
N PHE A 5 3.56 -6.71 5.60
CA PHE A 5 3.33 -7.91 6.41
C PHE A 5 4.38 -8.11 7.51
N PHE A 6 5.30 -7.16 7.68
CA PHE A 6 6.28 -7.16 8.76
C PHE A 6 5.74 -6.38 9.96
N ASP A 7 6.34 -6.64 11.11
CA ASP A 7 6.02 -5.92 12.35
C ASP A 7 6.53 -4.47 12.31
N ASP A 8 6.16 -3.72 13.35
CA ASP A 8 6.48 -2.30 13.50
C ASP A 8 7.98 -2.04 13.75
N GLU A 9 8.82 -3.09 13.84
CA GLU A 9 10.27 -2.98 14.00
C GLU A 9 10.99 -2.76 12.66
N LEU A 10 10.34 -3.06 11.54
CA LEU A 10 10.92 -2.91 10.20
C LEU A 10 11.53 -1.51 9.92
N PRO A 11 10.88 -0.39 10.28
CA PRO A 11 11.47 0.94 10.11
C PRO A 11 12.82 1.08 10.82
N ASN A 12 12.95 0.55 12.04
CA ASN A 12 14.20 0.60 12.82
C ASN A 12 15.32 -0.17 12.09
N VAL A 13 15.02 -1.38 11.60
CA VAL A 13 15.98 -2.18 10.84
C VAL A 13 16.44 -1.45 9.56
N CYS A 14 15.51 -0.84 8.82
CA CYS A 14 15.84 -0.07 7.62
C CYS A 14 16.76 1.11 7.94
N VAL A 15 16.47 1.86 9.00
CA VAL A 15 17.30 2.99 9.46
C VAL A 15 18.69 2.51 9.89
N GLN A 16 18.79 1.40 10.62
CA GLN A 16 20.09 0.85 11.02
C GLN A 16 20.95 0.43 9.83
N LEU A 17 20.34 -0.16 8.78
CA LEU A 17 21.05 -0.53 7.56
C LEU A 17 21.47 0.70 6.77
N ALA A 18 20.61 1.70 6.64
CA ALA A 18 20.93 2.97 5.99
C ALA A 18 22.10 3.69 6.70
N ASN A 19 22.09 3.74 8.03
CA ASN A 19 23.17 4.31 8.85
C ASN A 19 24.51 3.56 8.70
N LYS A 20 24.50 2.31 8.25
CA LYS A 20 25.71 1.53 7.91
C LYS A 20 26.22 1.84 6.48
N GLY A 21 25.61 2.79 5.78
CA GLY A 21 25.95 3.16 4.41
C GLY A 21 25.35 2.24 3.33
N LEU A 22 24.40 1.38 3.69
CA LEU A 22 23.73 0.49 2.74
C LEU A 22 22.55 1.18 2.08
N ARG A 23 22.37 0.97 0.78
CA ARG A 23 21.17 1.40 0.07
C ARG A 23 20.03 0.42 0.35
N VAL A 24 19.00 0.88 1.06
CA VAL A 24 17.81 0.10 1.39
C VAL A 24 16.66 0.49 0.45
N ILE A 25 16.01 -0.50 -0.18
CA ILE A 25 14.86 -0.27 -1.06
C ILE A 25 13.67 -1.06 -0.54
N VAL A 26 12.57 -0.36 -0.28
CA VAL A 26 11.34 -0.92 0.29
C VAL A 26 10.18 -0.66 -0.67
N ALA A 27 9.41 -1.71 -0.98
CA ALA A 27 8.27 -1.62 -1.90
C ALA A 27 7.07 -2.35 -1.32
N GLY A 28 6.00 -1.63 -0.97
CA GLY A 28 4.82 -2.19 -0.31
C GLY A 28 3.54 -1.43 -0.64
N LEU A 29 2.41 -1.96 -0.18
CA LEU A 29 1.12 -1.27 -0.22
C LEU A 29 1.08 -0.25 0.92
N ASP A 30 0.81 1.01 0.60
CA ASP A 30 0.70 2.09 1.57
C ASP A 30 -0.64 2.10 2.31
N MET A 31 -1.69 1.56 1.69
CA MET A 31 -3.02 1.42 2.26
C MET A 31 -3.60 0.01 2.08
N ASP A 32 -4.47 -0.39 3.00
CA ASP A 32 -5.29 -1.59 2.88
C ASP A 32 -6.53 -1.35 2.01
N PHE A 33 -7.35 -2.37 1.81
CA PHE A 33 -8.56 -2.27 0.99
C PHE A 33 -9.64 -1.36 1.59
N LYS A 34 -9.56 -1.04 2.89
CA LYS A 34 -10.43 -0.09 3.60
C LYS A 34 -9.88 1.35 3.52
N GLY A 35 -8.79 1.57 2.77
CA GLY A 35 -8.13 2.87 2.62
C GLY A 35 -7.39 3.33 3.88
N LYS A 36 -7.09 2.43 4.81
CA LYS A 36 -6.34 2.73 6.02
C LYS A 36 -4.84 2.50 5.79
N PRO A 37 -3.96 3.28 6.45
CA PRO A 37 -2.52 3.06 6.37
C PRO A 37 -2.15 1.61 6.73
N PHE A 38 -1.27 0.97 5.95
CA PHE A 38 -1.05 -0.47 6.06
C PHE A 38 0.33 -0.84 6.62
N GLY A 39 0.32 -1.53 7.75
CA GLY A 39 1.53 -2.04 8.43
C GLY A 39 2.54 -0.93 8.71
N PRO A 40 3.85 -1.21 8.61
CA PRO A 40 4.92 -0.26 8.92
C PRO A 40 5.20 0.76 7.80
N ILE A 41 4.48 0.70 6.68
CA ILE A 41 4.74 1.55 5.51
C ILE A 41 4.65 3.05 5.81
N PRO A 42 3.67 3.56 6.59
CA PRO A 42 3.60 4.98 6.91
C PRO A 42 4.82 5.49 7.68
N ALA A 43 5.32 4.68 8.63
CA ALA A 43 6.53 5.00 9.39
C ALA A 43 7.77 5.00 8.48
N LEU A 44 7.88 4.03 7.58
CA LEU A 44 8.94 3.97 6.57
C LEU A 44 8.93 5.19 5.64
N MET A 45 7.75 5.64 5.19
CA MET A 45 7.62 6.83 4.35
C MET A 45 8.07 8.10 5.10
N ALA A 46 7.87 8.18 6.41
CA ALA A 46 8.26 9.34 7.20
C ALA A 46 9.79 9.47 7.38
N VAL A 47 10.51 8.34 7.41
CA VAL A 47 11.97 8.32 7.63
C VAL A 47 12.80 8.18 6.36
N ALA A 48 12.19 7.80 5.23
CA ALA A 48 12.91 7.57 3.97
C ALA A 48 13.34 8.88 3.29
N GLU A 49 14.54 8.89 2.70
CA GLU A 49 15.05 10.02 1.91
C GLU A 49 14.31 10.18 0.58
N HIS A 50 13.79 9.09 0.02
CA HIS A 50 13.04 9.08 -1.23
C HIS A 50 11.79 8.22 -1.14
N VAL A 51 10.65 8.82 -1.47
CA VAL A 51 9.34 8.15 -1.48
C VAL A 51 8.68 8.33 -2.85
N THR A 52 8.43 7.21 -3.54
CA THR A 52 7.70 7.20 -4.82
C THR A 52 6.37 6.48 -4.62
N LYS A 53 5.26 7.21 -4.67
CA LYS A 53 3.92 6.63 -4.68
C LYS A 53 3.49 6.36 -6.12
N VAL A 54 3.25 5.09 -6.43
CA VAL A 54 2.80 4.67 -7.77
C VAL A 54 1.27 4.60 -7.81
N HIS A 55 0.72 4.92 -8.98
CA HIS A 55 -0.71 4.89 -9.23
C HIS A 55 -1.04 3.85 -10.29
N ALA A 56 -2.17 3.16 -10.11
CA ALA A 56 -2.75 2.32 -11.14
C ALA A 56 -3.71 3.15 -12.02
N VAL A 57 -4.39 2.50 -12.96
CA VAL A 57 -5.47 3.11 -13.75
C VAL A 57 -6.82 2.66 -13.19
N CYS A 58 -7.74 3.60 -12.94
CA CYS A 58 -9.06 3.25 -12.43
C CYS A 58 -9.88 2.51 -13.48
N VAL A 59 -10.39 1.33 -13.13
CA VAL A 59 -11.21 0.51 -14.04
C VAL A 59 -12.60 1.07 -14.31
N ARG A 60 -13.05 2.07 -13.54
CA ARG A 60 -14.39 2.68 -13.67
C ARG A 60 -14.38 3.92 -14.57
N CYS A 61 -13.38 4.79 -14.43
CA CYS A 61 -13.33 6.10 -15.11
C CYS A 61 -12.01 6.41 -15.83
N GLY A 62 -10.99 5.55 -15.75
CA GLY A 62 -9.68 5.76 -16.38
C GLY A 62 -8.74 6.75 -15.66
N ALA A 63 -9.20 7.46 -14.63
CA ALA A 63 -8.36 8.37 -13.84
C ALA A 63 -7.29 7.60 -13.02
N PRO A 64 -6.22 8.25 -12.53
CA PRO A 64 -5.25 7.63 -11.64
C PRO A 64 -5.90 7.01 -10.39
N ALA A 65 -5.63 5.73 -10.16
CA ALA A 65 -6.18 4.95 -9.06
C ALA A 65 -5.24 4.89 -7.86
N ASN A 66 -5.82 5.07 -6.69
CA ASN A 66 -5.14 5.10 -5.40
C ASN A 66 -5.63 4.03 -4.43
N TYR A 67 -6.75 3.37 -4.73
CA TYR A 67 -7.41 2.44 -3.82
C TYR A 67 -7.50 1.07 -4.45
N SER A 68 -7.25 0.04 -3.64
CA SER A 68 -7.53 -1.34 -3.97
C SER A 68 -8.93 -1.68 -3.46
N TYR A 69 -9.95 -1.50 -4.31
CA TYR A 69 -11.34 -1.78 -3.97
C TYR A 69 -11.56 -3.30 -3.95
N ARG A 70 -12.19 -3.81 -2.89
CA ARG A 70 -12.50 -5.25 -2.76
C ARG A 70 -13.90 -5.54 -3.30
N LEU A 71 -14.03 -6.56 -4.15
CA LEU A 71 -15.29 -6.95 -4.79
C LEU A 71 -16.12 -7.95 -3.97
N THR A 72 -15.51 -8.58 -2.95
CA THR A 72 -16.14 -9.63 -2.13
C THR A 72 -16.47 -9.12 -0.72
N ASP A 73 -17.65 -9.47 -0.20
CA ASP A 73 -18.15 -9.14 1.15
C ASP A 73 -17.47 -9.92 2.29
N ASN A 74 -16.24 -10.40 2.08
CA ASN A 74 -15.50 -11.13 3.10
C ASN A 74 -14.67 -10.15 3.96
N ASP A 75 -14.87 -10.14 5.27
CA ASP A 75 -14.19 -9.21 6.19
C ASP A 75 -12.74 -9.58 6.55
N LYS A 76 -12.24 -10.72 6.08
CA LYS A 76 -10.84 -11.14 6.35
C LYS A 76 -9.85 -10.16 5.72
N GLN A 77 -8.99 -9.55 6.53
CA GLN A 77 -8.04 -8.50 6.12
C GLN A 77 -7.02 -8.96 5.05
N VAL A 78 -6.75 -10.27 4.97
CA VAL A 78 -5.81 -10.86 4.01
C VAL A 78 -6.50 -11.97 3.23
N LEU A 79 -6.69 -11.76 1.93
CA LEU A 79 -6.92 -12.84 0.95
C LEU A 79 -5.66 -12.98 0.11
N LEU A 80 -4.92 -14.07 0.32
CA LEU A 80 -3.84 -14.45 -0.58
C LEU A 80 -4.46 -15.19 -1.76
N GLY A 81 -4.40 -14.61 -2.97
CA GLY A 81 -4.43 -15.43 -4.18
C GLY A 81 -5.59 -15.28 -5.16
N GLU A 82 -6.41 -14.23 -5.13
CA GLU A 82 -7.44 -14.07 -6.16
C GLU A 82 -7.40 -12.67 -6.78
N LYS A 83 -6.87 -12.58 -8.02
CA LYS A 83 -6.94 -11.37 -8.85
C LYS A 83 -8.37 -10.88 -9.05
N GLU A 84 -9.36 -11.75 -8.87
CA GLU A 84 -10.79 -11.44 -9.03
C GLU A 84 -11.41 -10.77 -7.80
N SER A 85 -10.68 -10.66 -6.68
CA SER A 85 -11.21 -10.07 -5.46
C SER A 85 -10.93 -8.56 -5.32
N TYR A 86 -10.05 -7.98 -6.13
CA TYR A 86 -9.65 -6.57 -6.00
C TYR A 86 -9.52 -5.85 -7.34
N GLU A 87 -9.93 -4.59 -7.38
CA GLU A 87 -9.76 -3.72 -8.55
C GLU A 87 -9.25 -2.32 -8.16
N PRO A 88 -8.40 -1.68 -8.99
CA PRO A 88 -7.91 -0.33 -8.73
C PRO A 88 -9.00 0.72 -9.00
N ARG A 89 -9.27 1.58 -8.01
CA ARG A 89 -10.21 2.69 -8.12
C ARG A 89 -9.58 4.05 -7.77
N CYS A 90 -10.04 5.10 -8.44
CA CYS A 90 -9.78 6.47 -8.01
C CYS A 90 -10.63 6.79 -6.76
N ARG A 91 -10.38 7.95 -6.13
CA ARG A 91 -11.11 8.36 -4.92
C ARG A 91 -12.62 8.45 -5.13
N SER A 92 -13.07 9.09 -6.21
CA SER A 92 -14.49 9.28 -6.50
C SER A 92 -15.21 7.94 -6.68
N CYS A 93 -14.67 7.03 -7.49
CA CYS A 93 -15.27 5.71 -7.72
C CYS A 93 -15.14 4.75 -6.53
N TYR A 94 -14.24 5.02 -5.58
CA TYR A 94 -14.13 4.25 -4.34
C TYR A 94 -15.21 4.64 -3.33
N TYR A 95 -15.46 5.95 -3.17
CA TYR A 95 -16.44 6.49 -2.22
C TYR A 95 -17.82 6.79 -2.81
N ASN A 96 -18.01 6.57 -4.13
CA ASN A 96 -19.22 6.93 -4.87
C ASN A 96 -19.62 8.40 -4.66
N LEU A 97 -18.68 9.32 -4.91
CA LEU A 97 -18.87 10.77 -4.72
C LEU A 97 -19.51 11.49 -5.92
N ASP A 98 -19.96 10.72 -6.91
CA ASP A 98 -20.57 11.19 -8.16
C ASP A 98 -22.09 10.98 -8.15
#